data_AF-A0A524QU91-F1
#
_entry.id   AF-A0A524QU91-F1
#
_cell.length_a   1.000
_cell.length_b   1.000
_cell.length_c   1.000
_cell.angle_alpha   90.00
_cell.angle_beta   90.00
_cell.angle_gamma   90.00
#
_symmetry.space_group_name_H-M   'P 1'
#
loop_
_entity.id
_entity.type
_entity.pdbx_description
1 polymer ?
#
loop_
_entity_poly.entity_id
_entity_poly.type
_entity_poly.pdbx_seq_one_letter_code
_entity_poly.pdbx_strand_id
1 'polypeptide(L)' 'MNFVLDASVTLAWAFEEEGGEYARAVLARLEVEGACTTALWPL' A
#
# COMPACT_ATOMS: atom_id res chain seq x y z
N MET A 1 -7.02 12.40 -8.03
CA MET A 1 -6.03 11.57 -8.76
C MET A 1 -6.20 10.16 -8.23
N ASN A 2 -6.61 9.18 -9.04
CA ASN A 2 -6.84 7.82 -8.51
C ASN A 2 -5.48 7.14 -8.30
N PHE A 3 -5.13 6.91 -7.03
CA PHE A 3 -3.98 6.11 -6.62
C PHE A 3 -4.43 4.66 -6.47
N VAL A 4 -3.73 3.74 -7.13
CA VAL A 4 -3.98 2.30 -7.03
C VAL A 4 -2.90 1.67 -6.17
N LEU A 5 -3.32 0.98 -5.12
CA LEU A 5 -2.44 0.31 -4.18
C LEU A 5 -2.20 -1.14 -4.62
N ASP A 6 -0.94 -1.46 -4.88
CA ASP A 6 -0.50 -2.82 -5.16
C ASP A 6 -0.45 -3.66 -3.89
N ALA A 7 -0.77 -4.96 -4.01
CA ALA A 7 -0.82 -5.88 -2.87
C ALA A 7 0.54 -6.01 -2.17
N SER A 8 1.65 -5.98 -2.91
CA SER A 8 3.00 -6.13 -2.34
C SER A 8 3.33 -5.05 -1.32
N VAL A 9 2.86 -3.81 -1.53
CA VAL A 9 3.06 -2.70 -0.59
C VAL A 9 2.41 -2.99 0.77
N THR A 10 1.27 -3.69 0.77
CA THR A 10 0.57 -4.04 2.01
C THR A 10 1.23 -5.17 2.79
N LEU A 11 2.15 -5.92 2.17
CA LEU A 11 2.93 -6.94 2.87
C LEU A 11 3.84 -6.32 3.95
N ALA A 12 4.21 -5.04 3.80
CA ALA A 12 4.95 -4.29 4.82
C ALA A 12 4.19 -4.15 6.15
N TRP A 13 2.87 -4.39 6.21
CA TRP A 13 2.12 -4.46 7.47
C TRP A 13 2.36 -5.76 8.23
N ALA A 14 2.61 -6.85 7.52
CA ALA A 14 2.78 -8.19 8.09
C ALA A 14 4.27 -8.57 8.23
N PHE A 15 5.12 -8.04 7.36
CA PHE A 15 6.53 -8.40 7.27
C PHE A 15 7.41 -7.14 7.28
N GLU A 16 8.22 -6.99 8.32
CA GLU A 16 9.12 -5.83 8.47
C GLU A 16 10.15 -5.73 7.33
N GLU A 17 10.58 -6.87 6.79
CA GLU A 17 11.55 -6.96 5.69
C GLU A 17 11.03 -6.33 4.38
N GLU A 18 9.71 -6.32 4.19
CA GLU A 18 9.04 -5.68 3.04
C GLU A 18 8.83 -4.17 3.25
N GLY A 19 9.13 -3.66 4.45
CA GLY A 19 8.99 -2.27 4.85
C GLY A 19 10.12 -1.38 4.31
N GLY A 20 10.33 -1.32 2.99
CA GLY A 20 11.26 -0.37 2.37
C GLY A 20 10.80 1.09 2.44
N GLU A 21 11.68 2.04 2.13
CA GLU A 21 11.34 3.47 2.05
C GLU A 21 10.14 3.73 1.12
N TYR A 22 10.13 3.07 -0.04
CA TYR A 22 9.04 3.15 -1.00
C TYR A 22 7.70 2.70 -0.40
N ALA A 23 7.64 1.51 0.19
CA ALA A 23 6.42 0.97 0.77
C ALA A 23 5.89 1.89 1.89
N ARG A 24 6.77 2.39 2.76
CA ARG A 24 6.40 3.33 3.83
C ARG A 24 5.87 4.66 3.28
N ALA A 25 6.49 5.23 2.25
CA ALA A 25 6.02 6.47 1.64
C ALA A 25 4.62 6.31 1.02
N VAL A 26 4.38 5.17 0.38
CA VAL A 26 3.07 4.85 -0.20
C VAL A 26 2.01 4.67 0.90
N LEU A 27 2.33 3.95 1.97
CA LEU A 27 1.42 3.73 3.10
C LEU A 27 1.08 5.02 3.86
N ALA A 28 2.06 5.91 4.05
CA ALA A 28 1.81 7.23 4.65
C ALA A 28 0.85 8.07 3.80
N ARG A 29 0.92 7.93 2.48
CA ARG A 29 0.03 8.62 1.56
C ARG A 29 -1.37 8.02 1.53
N LEU A 30 -1.49 6.70 1.64
CA LEU A 30 -2.76 5.97 1.77
C LEU A 30 -3.59 6.48 2.95
N GLU A 31 -2.94 6.77 4.09
CA GLU A 31 -3.61 7.25 5.31
C GLU A 31 -4.35 8.58 5.10
N VAL A 32 -3.85 9.45 4.22
CA VAL A 32 -4.41 10.79 3.98
C VAL A 32 -5.33 10.83 2.77
N GLU A 33 -4.99 10.12 1.69
CA GLU A 33 -5.66 10.24 0.40
C GLU A 33 -6.66 9.11 0.11
N GLY A 34 -6.54 7.97 0.80
CA GLY A 34 -7.20 6.73 0.39
C GLY A 34 -6.64 6.17 -0.93
N ALA A 35 -7.08 4.97 -1.31
CA ALA A 35 -6.66 4.32 -2.55
C ALA A 35 -7.75 3.41 -3.13
N CYS A 36 -7.63 3.11 -4.42
CA CYS A 36 -8.30 1.95 -5.01
C CYS A 36 -7.36 0.75 -4.99
N THR A 37 -7.92 -0.45 -5.05
CA THR A 37 -7.13 -1.67 -5.26
C THR A 37 -7.79 -2.54 -6.33
N THR A 38 -7.10 -3.59 -6.75
CA THR A 38 -7.65 -4.53 -7.74
C THR A 38 -8.66 -5.45 -7.08
N ALA A 39 -9.66 -5.92 -7.83
CA ALA A 39 -10.65 -6.88 -7.31
C ALA A 39 -10.04 -8.24 -6.90
N LEU A 40 -8.81 -8.54 -7.35
CA LEU A 40 -8.07 -9.75 -6.95
C LEU A 40 -7.53 -9.64 -5.52
N TRP A 41 -7.38 -8.42 -5.01
CA TRP A 41 -6.86 -8.13 -3.68
C TRP A 41 -7.74 -7.08 -2.99
N PRO A 42 -8.94 -7.46 -2.52
CA PRO A 42 -9.80 -6.56 -1.78
C PRO A 42 -9.22 -6.37 -0.37
N LEU A 43 -8.56 -5.23 -0.16
CA LEU A 43 -8.13 -4.73 1.15
C LEU A 43 -9.32 -4.31 2.00
#